data_AF-A0A6C0DXA1-F1
#
_entry.id   AF-A0A6C0DXA1-F1
#
_cell.length_a   1.000
_cell.length_b   1.000
_cell.length_c   1.000
_cell.angle_alpha   90.00
_cell.angle_beta   90.00
_cell.angle_gamma   90.00
#
_symmetry.space_group_name_H-M   'P 1'
#
loop_
_entity.id
_entity.type
_entity.pdbx_description
1 polymer ?
#
loop_
_entity_poly.entity_id
_entity_poly.type
_entity_poly.pdbx_seq_one_letter_code
_entity_poly.pdbx_strand_id
1 'polypeptide(L)' 'MIMIKPLINSLLLMLVIVLIFNMFFAIKYVLEYMLMPDLVPLIWFLVALITPYYATILVAPLLN' A
#
# COMPACT_ATOMS: atom_id res chain seq x y z
N MET A 1 7.87 27.86 -14.20
CA MET A 1 8.53 26.80 -13.39
C MET A 1 8.04 26.70 -11.94
N ILE A 2 7.54 27.78 -11.32
CA ILE A 2 7.17 27.78 -9.88
C ILE A 2 5.96 26.87 -9.57
N MET A 3 4.98 26.74 -10.47
CA MET A 3 3.78 25.91 -10.28
C MET A 3 4.00 24.38 -10.37
N ILE A 4 5.13 23.92 -10.88
CA ILE A 4 5.36 22.49 -11.12
C ILE A 4 5.69 21.77 -9.80
N LYS A 5 6.43 22.41 -8.90
CA LYS A 5 6.82 21.83 -7.60
C LYS A 5 5.62 21.55 -6.68
N PRO A 6 4.68 22.49 -6.48
CA PRO A 6 3.47 22.25 -5.68
C PRO A 6 2.60 21.13 -6.26
N LEU A 7 2.49 21.06 -7.58
CA LEU A 7 1.72 20.02 -8.29
C LEU A 7 2.34 18.62 -8.09
N ILE A 8 3.66 18.50 -8.19
CA ILE A 8 4.35 17.22 -7.96
C ILE A 8 4.17 16.78 -6.51
N ASN A 9 4.30 17.70 -5.56
CA ASN A 9 4.13 17.39 -4.14
C ASN A 9 2.70 16.96 -3.81
N SER A 10 1.68 17.59 -4.41
CA SER A 10 0.29 17.19 -4.21
C SER A 10 -0.01 15.83 -4.82
N LEU A 11 0.54 15.51 -6.00
CA LEU A 11 0.43 14.18 -6.61
C LEU A 11 1.10 13.10 -5.76
N LEU A 12 2.28 13.38 -5.21
CA LEU A 12 2.96 12.47 -4.29
C LEU A 12 2.14 12.24 -3.01
N LEU A 13 1.57 13.30 -2.43
CA LEU A 13 0.68 13.19 -1.27
C LEU A 13 -0.54 12.33 -1.59
N MET A 14 -1.16 12.54 -2.75
CA MET A 14 -2.32 11.79 -3.20
C MET A 14 -2.00 10.30 -3.40
N LEU A 15 -0.82 10.01 -3.99
CA LEU A 15 -0.29 8.65 -4.11
C LEU A 15 -0.13 7.99 -2.74
N VAL A 16 0.54 8.66 -1.79
CA VAL A 16 0.75 8.16 -0.43
C VAL A 16 -0.58 7.83 0.25
N ILE A 17 -1.58 8.70 0.14
CA ILE A 17 -2.92 8.47 0.71
C ILE A 17 -3.56 7.21 0.09
N VAL A 18 -3.54 7.08 -1.23
CA VAL A 18 -4.10 5.90 -1.93
C VAL A 18 -3.39 4.61 -1.50
N LEU A 19 -2.08 4.65 -1.33
CA LEU A 19 -1.30 3.49 -0.87
C LEU A 19 -1.65 3.08 0.56
N ILE A 20 -1.80 4.05 1.47
CA ILE A 20 -2.22 3.79 2.85
C ILE A 20 -3.62 3.14 2.87
N PHE A 21 -4.57 3.68 2.11
CA PHE A 21 -5.91 3.10 2.00
C PHE A 21 -5.88 1.66 1.49
N ASN A 22 -5.12 1.40 0.42
CA ASN A 22 -4.98 0.04 -0.11
C ASN A 22 -4.36 -0.93 0.91
N MET A 23 -3.40 -0.48 1.72
CA MET A 23 -2.83 -1.29 2.79
C MET A 23 -3.87 -1.64 3.86
N PHE A 24 -4.70 -0.69 4.27
CA PHE A 24 -5.81 -0.94 5.21
C PHE A 24 -6.83 -1.95 4.67
N PHE A 25 -7.22 -1.82 3.39
CA PHE A 25 -8.12 -2.78 2.75
C PHE A 25 -7.49 -4.17 2.69
N ALA A 26 -6.23 -4.29 2.29
CA ALA A 26 -5.51 -5.56 2.24
C ALA A 26 -5.51 -6.25 3.61
N ILE A 27 -5.16 -5.53 4.69
CA ILE A 27 -5.18 -6.06 6.06
C ILE A 27 -6.58 -6.50 6.47
N LYS A 28 -7.60 -5.68 6.21
CA LYS A 28 -8.99 -6.02 6.53
C LYS A 28 -9.43 -7.32 5.84
N TYR A 29 -9.18 -7.42 4.53
CA TYR A 29 -9.53 -8.63 3.78
C TYR A 29 -8.78 -9.85 4.30
N VAL A 30 -7.48 -9.73 4.63
CA VAL A 30 -6.72 -10.83 5.24
C VAL A 30 -7.38 -11.31 6.53
N LEU A 31 -7.75 -10.39 7.41
CA LEU A 31 -8.39 -10.73 8.69
C LEU A 31 -9.76 -11.39 8.50
N GLU A 32 -10.56 -10.94 7.53
CA GLU A 32 -11.84 -11.57 7.19
C GLU A 32 -11.65 -12.99 6.67
N TYR A 33 -10.66 -13.21 5.81
CA TYR A 33 -10.42 -14.54 5.27
C TYR A 33 -9.62 -15.48 6.19
N MET A 34 -9.01 -14.97 7.27
CA MET A 34 -8.48 -15.82 8.35
C MET A 34 -9.56 -16.62 9.06
N LEU A 35 -10.84 -16.23 8.91
CA LEU A 35 -12.00 -17.00 9.38
C LEU A 35 -12.28 -18.23 8.50
N MET A 36 -11.61 -18.36 7.35
CA MET A 36 -11.70 -19.50 6.42
C MET A 36 -10.37 -20.27 6.41
N PRO A 37 -10.17 -21.23 7.34
CA PRO A 37 -8.87 -21.85 7.62
C PRO A 37 -8.20 -22.51 6.40
N ASP A 38 -9.00 -23.03 5.46
CA ASP A 38 -8.49 -23.71 4.25
C ASP A 38 -7.86 -22.76 3.23
N LEU A 39 -8.18 -21.46 3.29
CA LEU A 39 -7.71 -20.46 2.33
C LEU A 39 -6.53 -19.63 2.87
N VAL A 40 -6.26 -19.69 4.18
CA VAL A 40 -5.26 -18.86 4.87
C VAL A 40 -3.91 -18.82 4.16
N PRO A 41 -3.30 -19.93 3.73
CA PRO A 41 -1.98 -19.90 3.07
C PRO A 41 -1.99 -19.13 1.74
N LEU A 42 -3.06 -19.26 0.96
CA LEU A 42 -3.22 -18.59 -0.33
C LEU A 42 -3.36 -17.07 -0.14
N ILE A 43 -4.13 -16.66 0.85
CA ILE A 43 -4.34 -15.24 1.16
C ILE A 43 -3.06 -14.60 1.69
N TRP A 44 -2.32 -15.31 2.55
CA TRP A 44 -1.00 -14.88 3.00
C TRP A 44 -0.04 -14.70 1.82
N PHE A 45 -0.03 -15.63 0.86
CA PHE A 45 0.81 -15.52 -0.34
C PHE A 45 0.46 -14.29 -1.20
N LEU A 46 -0.83 -14.06 -1.45
CA LEU A 46 -1.31 -12.92 -2.24
C LEU A 46 -1.00 -11.57 -1.56
N VAL A 47 -1.10 -11.52 -0.23
CA VAL A 47 -0.89 -10.28 0.54
C VAL A 47 0.59 -10.02 0.80
N ALA A 48 1.38 -11.05 1.06
CA ALA A 48 2.82 -10.93 1.28
C ALA A 48 3.57 -10.33 0.07
N LEU A 49 3.02 -10.41 -1.14
CA LEU A 49 3.59 -9.79 -2.33
C LEU A 49 3.29 -8.28 -2.40
N ILE A 50 2.06 -7.90 -2.07
CA ILE A 50 1.54 -6.54 -2.25
C ILE A 50 2.01 -5.61 -1.11
N THR A 51 2.12 -6.14 0.11
CA THR A 51 2.51 -5.38 1.31
C THR A 51 3.93 -4.77 1.22
N PRO A 52 4.98 -5.53 0.87
CA PRO A 52 6.32 -4.96 0.72
C PRO A 52 6.41 -4.01 -0.47
N TYR A 53 5.66 -4.24 -1.55
CA TYR A 53 5.61 -3.31 -2.69
C TYR A 53 5.10 -1.92 -2.26
N TYR A 54 4.02 -1.87 -1.47
CA TYR A 54 3.52 -0.61 -0.90
C TYR A 54 4.49 0.02 0.09
N ALA A 55 5.14 -0.77 0.94
CA ALA A 55 6.17 -0.27 1.86
C ALA A 55 7.35 0.34 1.10
N THR A 56 7.82 -0.29 0.02
CA THR A 56 8.91 0.25 -0.81
C THR A 56 8.53 1.58 -1.45
N ILE A 57 7.32 1.72 -2.00
CA ILE A 57 6.90 2.98 -2.63
C ILE A 57 6.70 4.09 -1.59
N LEU A 58 6.23 3.76 -0.38
CA LEU A 58 6.07 4.74 0.71
C LEU A 58 7.41 5.19 1.30
N VAL A 59 8.40 4.30 1.36
CA VAL A 59 9.72 4.58 1.96
C VAL A 59 10.74 5.10 0.95
N ALA A 60 10.63 4.76 -0.34
CA ALA A 60 11.54 5.24 -1.37
C ALA A 60 11.73 6.77 -1.41
N PRO A 61 10.70 7.61 -1.21
CA PRO A 61 10.87 9.06 -1.12
C PRO A 61 11.67 9.54 0.10
N LEU A 62 11.84 8.70 1.13
CA LEU A 62 12.59 9.01 2.37
C LEU A 62 14.05 8.54 2.31
N LEU A 63 14.43 7.78 1.28
CA LEU A 63 15.78 7.21 1.11
C LEU A 63 16.68 8.02 0.16
N ASN A 64 16.17 9.10 -0.43
CA ASN A 64 16.90 10.07 -1.26
C ASN A 64 17.03 11.41 -0.53
#